data_AF-C2KLV7-F1
#
_entry.id   AF-C2KLV7-F1
#
_cell.length_a   1.000
_cell.length_b   1.000
_cell.length_c   1.000
_cell.angle_alpha   90.00
_cell.angle_beta   90.00
_cell.angle_gamma   90.00
#
_symmetry.space_group_name_H-M   'P 1'
#
loop_
_entity.id
_entity.type
_entity.pdbx_description
1 polymer ?
#
loop_
_entity_poly.entity_id
_entity_poly.type
_entity_poly.pdbx_seq_one_letter_code
_entity_poly.pdbx_strand_id
1 'polypeptide(L)'
;RLQQHYINKPWWNKLIFFGREDGHLSKAQLDLLERKIIEKMKRAEIELDNNTQGNQSYIDKLSQFSALSLLSKVERVLIDIANIDLFASDDTEFDRFDPTPNNDTISILFGRQHYTGSSYRDVFTKLVSTLVLSSEISKLTDLINSTEPNTVQILGTLERVSGKGTKLTKAIDSSKYHVYVNFSKDALYKKIQILAHLTNNKVTFERW
;
A
#
# COMPACT_ATOMS: atom_id res chain seq x y z
N ARG A 1 7.38 -22.15 -20.10
CA ARG A 1 6.86 -22.26 -18.71
C ARG A 1 5.59 -21.42 -18.52
N LEU A 2 5.63 -20.09 -18.70
CA LEU A 2 4.44 -19.23 -18.58
C LEU A 2 3.28 -19.63 -19.52
N GLN A 3 3.58 -19.94 -20.79
CA GLN A 3 2.56 -20.37 -21.75
C GLN A 3 1.88 -21.68 -21.35
N GLN A 4 2.61 -22.63 -20.75
CA GLN A 4 2.02 -23.86 -20.19
C GLN A 4 1.25 -23.62 -18.90
N HIS A 5 1.60 -22.57 -18.14
CA HIS A 5 0.90 -22.16 -16.92
C HIS A 5 -0.47 -21.53 -17.24
N TYR A 6 -0.56 -20.72 -18.30
CA TYR A 6 -1.80 -20.06 -18.74
C TYR A 6 -2.91 -21.04 -19.14
N ILE A 7 -2.54 -22.16 -19.78
CA ILE A 7 -3.51 -23.13 -20.33
C ILE A 7 -4.30 -23.85 -19.22
N ASN A 8 -3.71 -24.06 -18.05
CA ASN A 8 -4.26 -24.95 -17.03
C ASN A 8 -4.77 -24.24 -15.76
N LYS A 9 -4.73 -22.90 -15.70
CA LYS A 9 -5.01 -22.14 -14.46
C LYS A 9 -5.87 -20.91 -14.72
N PRO A 10 -7.19 -21.05 -14.94
CA PRO A 10 -8.07 -19.93 -15.28
C PRO A 10 -8.23 -18.90 -14.14
N TRP A 11 -7.85 -19.25 -12.92
CA TRP A 11 -7.95 -18.41 -11.73
C TRP A 11 -6.86 -17.32 -11.64
N TRP A 12 -5.77 -17.43 -12.41
CA TRP A 12 -4.73 -16.39 -12.40
C TRP A 12 -5.16 -15.17 -13.24
N ASN A 13 -5.07 -13.98 -12.67
CA ASN A 13 -5.45 -12.73 -13.36
C ASN A 13 -4.35 -11.66 -13.32
N LYS A 14 -3.26 -11.93 -12.61
CA LYS A 14 -2.16 -10.99 -12.40
C LYS A 14 -0.83 -11.75 -12.32
N LEU A 15 0.23 -11.08 -12.78
CA LEU A 15 1.59 -11.58 -12.72
C LEU A 15 2.52 -10.44 -12.31
N ILE A 16 3.41 -10.71 -11.36
CA ILE A 16 4.41 -9.74 -10.89
C ILE A 16 5.78 -10.30 -11.22
N PHE A 17 6.58 -9.52 -11.93
CA PHE A 17 7.99 -9.78 -12.16
C PHE A 17 8.82 -8.80 -11.35
N PHE A 18 9.81 -9.31 -10.65
CA PHE A 18 10.85 -8.50 -10.05
C PHE A 18 12.20 -9.15 -10.34
N GLY A 19 13.19 -8.30 -10.55
CA GLY A 19 14.54 -8.70 -10.92
C GLY A 19 15.49 -7.54 -10.67
N ARG A 20 16.76 -7.76 -11.00
CA ARG A 20 17.76 -6.70 -11.00
C ARG A 20 17.75 -6.00 -12.34
N GLU A 21 18.12 -4.73 -12.34
CA GLU A 21 18.29 -3.93 -13.55
C GLU A 21 19.36 -4.52 -14.48
N ASP A 22 20.42 -5.08 -13.90
CA ASP A 22 21.45 -5.81 -14.65
C ASP A 22 20.99 -7.19 -15.15
N GLY A 23 19.80 -7.66 -14.77
CA GLY A 23 19.24 -8.96 -15.17
C GLY A 23 19.96 -10.18 -14.57
N HIS A 24 20.99 -10.00 -13.73
CA HIS A 24 21.84 -11.10 -13.27
C HIS A 24 21.45 -11.54 -11.86
N LEU A 25 20.66 -12.62 -11.78
CA LEU A 25 20.45 -13.39 -10.55
C LEU A 25 21.02 -14.79 -10.73
N SER A 26 21.93 -15.20 -9.86
CA SER A 26 22.48 -16.55 -9.90
C SER A 26 21.41 -17.57 -9.50
N LYS A 27 21.58 -18.83 -9.94
CA LYS A 27 20.68 -19.94 -9.54
C LYS A 27 20.52 -20.02 -8.02
N ALA A 28 21.62 -19.86 -7.29
CA ALA A 28 21.59 -19.92 -5.83
C ALA A 28 20.81 -18.76 -5.19
N GLN A 29 20.86 -17.56 -5.79
CA GLN A 29 20.04 -16.42 -5.36
C GLN A 29 18.56 -16.65 -5.66
N LEU A 30 18.23 -17.17 -6.83
CA LEU A 30 16.85 -17.51 -7.20
C LEU A 30 16.26 -18.54 -6.24
N ASP A 31 17.00 -19.62 -5.98
CA ASP A 31 16.60 -20.69 -5.06
C ASP A 31 16.38 -20.13 -3.63
N LEU A 32 17.26 -19.24 -3.16
CA LEU A 32 17.10 -18.56 -1.86
C LEU A 32 15.85 -17.68 -1.81
N LEU A 33 15.62 -16.87 -2.85
CA LEU A 33 14.47 -15.97 -2.94
C LEU A 33 13.15 -16.75 -2.98
N GLU A 34 13.08 -17.80 -3.82
CA GLU A 34 11.93 -18.69 -3.91
C GLU A 34 11.59 -19.28 -2.54
N ARG A 35 12.58 -19.86 -1.85
CA ARG A 35 12.38 -20.41 -0.51
C ARG A 35 11.86 -19.35 0.48
N LYS A 36 12.42 -18.14 0.46
CA LYS A 36 12.00 -17.07 1.39
C LYS A 36 10.56 -16.62 1.13
N ILE A 37 10.14 -16.57 -0.13
CA ILE A 37 8.76 -16.22 -0.49
C ILE A 37 7.82 -17.34 -0.07
N ILE A 38 8.15 -18.61 -0.35
CA ILE A 38 7.36 -19.77 0.09
C ILE A 38 7.20 -19.79 1.62
N GLU A 39 8.29 -19.57 2.37
CA GLU A 39 8.24 -19.48 3.84
C GLU A 39 7.29 -18.38 4.33
N LYS A 40 7.28 -17.21 3.68
CA LYS A 40 6.40 -16.09 4.05
C LYS A 40 4.94 -16.38 3.68
N MET A 41 4.68 -16.91 2.50
CA MET A 41 3.34 -17.29 2.04
C MET A 41 2.70 -18.34 2.95
N LYS A 42 3.48 -19.37 3.34
CA LYS A 42 3.02 -20.39 4.31
C LYS A 42 2.68 -19.79 5.68
N ARG A 43 3.48 -18.83 6.17
CA ARG A 43 3.18 -18.13 7.44
C ARG A 43 1.94 -17.24 7.35
N ALA A 44 1.65 -16.72 6.16
CA ALA A 44 0.45 -15.96 5.87
C ALA A 44 -0.76 -16.85 5.53
N GLU A 45 -0.63 -18.17 5.66
CA GLU A 45 -1.69 -19.15 5.35
C GLU A 45 -2.21 -19.06 3.90
N ILE A 46 -1.37 -18.57 2.98
CA ILE A 46 -1.70 -18.48 1.55
C ILE A 46 -1.45 -19.82 0.87
N GLU A 47 -2.44 -20.30 0.12
CA GLU A 47 -2.34 -21.54 -0.64
C GLU A 47 -1.31 -21.41 -1.78
N LEU A 48 -0.39 -22.38 -1.85
CA LEU A 48 0.68 -22.42 -2.84
C LEU A 48 0.51 -23.64 -3.73
N ASP A 49 0.51 -23.43 -5.05
CA ASP A 49 0.58 -24.53 -6.02
C ASP A 49 2.00 -25.12 -6.13
N ASN A 50 3.03 -24.39 -5.68
CA ASN A 50 4.39 -24.90 -5.67
C ASN A 50 4.57 -25.94 -4.56
N ASN A 51 4.61 -27.21 -4.93
CA ASN A 51 4.80 -28.34 -4.02
C ASN A 51 6.25 -28.49 -3.50
N THR A 52 7.19 -27.67 -3.99
CA THR A 52 8.59 -27.72 -3.54
C THR A 52 8.82 -26.84 -2.30
N GLN A 53 9.82 -27.18 -1.49
CA GLN A 53 10.27 -26.36 -0.36
C GLN A 53 11.25 -25.24 -0.79
N GLY A 54 11.39 -25.02 -2.11
CA GLY A 54 12.51 -24.28 -2.71
C GLY A 54 13.77 -25.15 -2.80
N ASN A 55 14.55 -24.98 -3.86
CA ASN A 55 15.80 -25.73 -4.05
C ASN A 55 16.88 -25.27 -3.04
N GLN A 56 17.81 -26.16 -2.70
CA GLN A 56 18.95 -25.85 -1.85
C GLN A 56 20.23 -25.83 -2.67
N SER A 57 20.65 -24.63 -3.06
CA SER A 57 21.97 -24.38 -3.64
C SER A 57 22.87 -23.72 -2.59
N TYR A 58 24.16 -24.07 -2.62
CA TYR A 58 25.16 -23.33 -1.85
C TYR A 58 25.19 -21.87 -2.31
N ILE A 59 25.20 -20.95 -1.35
CA ILE A 59 25.28 -19.51 -1.60
C ILE A 59 26.26 -18.88 -0.61
N ASP A 60 27.15 -18.04 -1.11
CA ASP A 60 28.05 -17.27 -0.26
C ASP A 60 27.32 -16.11 0.44
N LYS A 61 27.91 -15.59 1.51
CA LYS A 61 27.29 -14.56 2.36
C LYS A 61 26.99 -13.26 1.60
N LEU A 62 27.84 -12.85 0.66
CA LEU A 62 27.64 -11.61 -0.10
C LEU A 62 26.48 -11.75 -1.08
N SER A 63 26.43 -12.87 -1.82
CA SER A 63 25.33 -13.20 -2.71
C SER A 63 24.00 -13.33 -1.96
N GLN A 64 24.03 -13.92 -0.76
CA GLN A 64 22.87 -14.02 0.13
C GLN A 64 22.38 -12.62 0.56
N PHE A 65 23.27 -11.76 1.03
CA PHE A 65 22.93 -10.40 1.44
C PHE A 65 22.32 -9.60 0.27
N SER A 66 22.92 -9.69 -0.91
CA SER A 66 22.43 -9.02 -2.13
C SER A 66 21.02 -9.47 -2.50
N ALA A 67 20.74 -10.78 -2.47
CA ALA A 67 19.41 -11.32 -2.76
C ALA A 67 18.37 -10.87 -1.72
N LEU A 68 18.68 -10.93 -0.43
CA LEU A 68 17.76 -10.48 0.63
C LEU A 68 17.50 -8.97 0.56
N SER A 69 18.52 -8.18 0.20
CA SER A 69 18.38 -6.75 -0.04
C SER A 69 17.43 -6.47 -1.21
N LEU A 70 17.55 -7.23 -2.31
CA LEU A 70 16.59 -7.15 -3.42
C LEU A 70 15.17 -7.48 -2.96
N LEU A 71 14.96 -8.58 -2.24
CA LEU A 71 13.64 -8.95 -1.73
C LEU A 71 13.03 -7.86 -0.86
N SER A 72 13.81 -7.29 0.06
CA SER A 72 13.37 -6.19 0.92
C SER A 72 12.97 -4.95 0.12
N LYS A 73 13.73 -4.60 -0.92
CA LYS A 73 13.37 -3.49 -1.82
C LYS A 73 12.08 -3.78 -2.58
N VAL A 74 11.92 -5.00 -3.10
CA VAL A 74 10.69 -5.41 -3.80
C VAL A 74 9.49 -5.33 -2.88
N GLU A 75 9.59 -5.86 -1.66
CA GLU A 75 8.51 -5.81 -0.67
C GLU A 75 8.13 -4.36 -0.32
N ARG A 76 9.12 -3.48 -0.13
CA ARG A 76 8.86 -2.06 0.07
C ARG A 76 8.20 -1.41 -1.14
N VAL A 77 8.66 -1.70 -2.36
CA VAL A 77 8.03 -1.16 -3.57
C VAL A 77 6.58 -1.65 -3.69
N LEU A 78 6.34 -2.94 -3.42
CA LEU A 78 5.00 -3.50 -3.48
C LEU A 78 4.08 -2.87 -2.44
N ILE A 79 4.52 -2.74 -1.19
CA ILE A 79 3.71 -2.16 -0.11
C ILE A 79 3.60 -0.64 -0.25
N ASP A 80 4.72 0.07 -0.37
CA ASP A 80 4.79 1.53 -0.28
C ASP A 80 4.34 2.22 -1.58
N ILE A 81 4.59 1.60 -2.75
CA ILE A 81 4.30 2.20 -4.07
C ILE A 81 3.07 1.54 -4.70
N ALA A 82 3.03 0.21 -4.77
CA ALA A 82 1.95 -0.51 -5.45
C ALA A 82 0.74 -0.79 -4.53
N ASN A 83 0.88 -0.64 -3.21
CA ASN A 83 -0.08 -1.06 -2.19
C ASN A 83 -0.57 -2.51 -2.39
N ILE A 84 0.37 -3.38 -2.75
CA ILE A 84 0.18 -4.82 -2.85
C ILE A 84 0.88 -5.41 -1.63
N ASP A 85 0.10 -5.83 -0.65
CA ASP A 85 0.61 -6.76 0.36
C ASP A 85 0.46 -8.18 -0.18
N LEU A 86 1.59 -8.81 -0.53
CA LEU A 86 1.60 -10.18 -1.04
C LEU A 86 1.28 -11.21 0.04
N PHE A 87 1.34 -10.83 1.32
CA PHE A 87 1.26 -11.74 2.46
C PHE A 87 0.12 -11.38 3.42
N ALA A 88 -0.81 -10.51 3.01
CA ALA A 88 -2.06 -10.36 3.72
C ALA A 88 -2.87 -11.66 3.54
N SER A 89 -3.26 -12.32 4.63
CA SER A 89 -4.30 -13.33 4.58
C SER A 89 -5.57 -12.68 4.04
N ASP A 90 -6.37 -13.42 3.27
CA ASP A 90 -7.67 -12.96 2.75
C ASP A 90 -8.72 -12.69 3.87
N ASP A 91 -8.30 -12.48 5.12
CA ASP A 91 -9.09 -11.89 6.21
C ASP A 91 -9.51 -10.45 5.93
N THR A 92 -9.24 -9.93 4.74
CA THR A 92 -10.04 -8.84 4.21
C THR A 92 -11.39 -9.38 3.74
N GLU A 93 -12.26 -9.67 4.70
CA GLU A 93 -13.70 -9.44 4.55
C GLU A 93 -13.90 -7.95 4.21
N PHE A 94 -13.65 -7.60 2.96
CA PHE A 94 -14.26 -6.43 2.35
C PHE A 94 -15.76 -6.76 2.23
N ASP A 95 -16.58 -5.95 2.91
CA ASP A 95 -18.04 -6.02 3.05
C ASP A 95 -18.62 -7.09 3.99
N ARG A 96 -18.80 -6.71 5.26
CA ARG A 96 -20.15 -6.63 5.86
C ARG A 96 -20.29 -5.35 6.68
N PHE A 97 -21.14 -4.47 6.16
CA PHE A 97 -21.68 -3.32 6.86
C PHE A 97 -22.60 -3.87 7.97
N ASP A 98 -22.11 -4.01 9.19
CA ASP A 98 -22.96 -4.25 10.36
C ASP A 98 -23.34 -2.89 10.97
N PRO A 99 -24.62 -2.46 10.92
CA PRO A 99 -25.07 -1.25 11.56
C PRO A 99 -25.37 -1.55 13.03
N THR A 100 -24.33 -1.78 13.83
CA THR A 100 -24.46 -1.68 15.29
C THR A 100 -23.94 -0.31 15.72
N PRO A 101 -24.77 0.56 16.32
CA PRO A 101 -24.33 1.86 16.81
C PRO A 101 -23.56 1.66 18.12
N ASN A 102 -22.25 1.44 18.03
CA ASN A 102 -21.34 1.60 19.16
C ASN A 102 -20.50 2.87 18.97
N ASN A 103 -20.30 3.58 20.07
CA ASN A 103 -19.76 4.93 20.22
C ASN A 103 -18.23 5.04 19.90
N ASP A 104 -17.74 4.32 18.90
CA ASP A 104 -16.32 4.25 18.50
C ASP A 104 -16.04 5.16 17.29
N THR A 105 -16.35 6.45 17.44
CA THR A 105 -15.89 7.45 16.47
C THR A 105 -14.38 7.56 16.52
N ILE A 106 -13.72 7.28 15.39
CA ILE A 106 -12.27 7.50 15.22
C ILE A 106 -12.02 8.99 15.30
N SER A 107 -11.02 9.40 16.08
CA SER A 107 -10.71 10.81 16.29
C SER A 107 -9.21 11.10 16.36
N ILE A 108 -8.84 12.23 15.76
CA ILE A 108 -7.52 12.83 15.88
C ILE A 108 -7.67 14.32 16.22
N LEU A 109 -6.71 14.84 16.97
CA LEU A 109 -6.48 16.27 17.14
C LEU A 109 -5.30 16.67 16.24
N PHE A 110 -5.56 17.51 15.24
CA PHE A 110 -4.55 18.02 14.31
C PHE A 110 -4.44 19.54 14.44
N GLY A 111 -3.29 20.01 14.91
CA GLY A 111 -3.11 21.40 15.33
C GLY A 111 -4.05 21.74 16.49
N ARG A 112 -5.07 22.55 16.20
CA ARG A 112 -6.14 22.92 17.16
C ARG A 112 -7.51 22.35 16.79
N GLN A 113 -7.58 21.55 15.73
CA GLN A 113 -8.85 21.10 15.16
C GLN A 113 -9.02 19.60 15.36
N HIS A 114 -10.20 19.22 15.84
CA HIS A 114 -10.59 17.81 15.96
C HIS A 114 -11.20 17.33 14.65
N TYR A 115 -10.78 16.14 14.25
CA TYR A 115 -11.35 15.42 13.11
C TYR A 115 -11.93 14.11 13.62
N THR A 116 -13.22 13.91 13.39
CA THR A 116 -13.94 12.69 13.76
C THR A 116 -14.58 12.06 12.53
N GLY A 117 -14.71 10.73 12.54
CA GLY A 117 -15.30 10.00 11.43
C GLY A 117 -15.66 8.56 11.78
N SER A 118 -16.45 7.95 10.90
CA SER A 118 -16.86 6.54 11.01
C SER A 118 -15.77 5.56 10.55
N SER A 119 -14.69 6.06 9.94
CA SER A 119 -13.54 5.26 9.50
C SER A 119 -12.26 6.11 9.49
N TYR A 120 -11.09 5.44 9.49
CA TYR A 120 -9.79 6.10 9.32
C TYR A 120 -9.71 6.92 8.04
N ARG A 121 -10.31 6.40 6.96
CA ARG A 121 -10.34 7.04 5.64
C ARG A 121 -11.22 8.28 5.65
N ASP A 122 -12.33 8.26 6.38
CA ASP A 122 -13.20 9.42 6.53
C ASP A 122 -12.49 10.57 7.26
N VAL A 123 -11.85 10.28 8.40
CA VAL A 123 -11.02 11.25 9.15
C VAL A 123 -9.91 11.82 8.27
N PHE A 124 -9.18 10.94 7.57
CA PHE A 124 -8.12 11.35 6.65
C PHE A 124 -8.63 12.25 5.52
N THR A 125 -9.75 11.88 4.88
CA THR A 125 -10.33 12.67 3.79
C THR A 125 -10.74 14.05 4.28
N LYS A 126 -11.39 14.14 5.46
CA LYS A 126 -11.79 15.43 6.07
C LYS A 126 -10.59 16.32 6.35
N LEU A 127 -9.52 15.75 6.94
CA LEU A 127 -8.28 16.46 7.19
C LEU A 127 -7.67 16.99 5.88
N VAL A 128 -7.45 16.11 4.90
CA VAL A 128 -6.83 16.51 3.62
C VAL A 128 -7.68 17.55 2.88
N SER A 129 -9.00 17.39 2.88
CA SER A 129 -9.92 18.36 2.25
C SER A 129 -9.78 19.74 2.90
N THR A 130 -9.69 19.79 4.23
CA THR A 130 -9.51 21.04 4.96
C THR A 130 -8.17 21.70 4.63
N LEU A 131 -7.09 20.91 4.55
CA LEU A 131 -5.78 21.45 4.18
C LEU A 131 -5.75 21.97 2.73
N VAL A 132 -6.35 21.25 1.79
CA VAL A 132 -6.44 21.64 0.37
C VAL A 132 -7.23 22.92 0.16
N LEU A 133 -8.30 23.12 0.92
CA LEU A 133 -9.14 24.32 0.84
C LEU A 133 -8.58 25.51 1.64
N SER A 134 -7.46 25.32 2.33
CA SER A 134 -6.81 26.36 3.14
C SER A 134 -5.56 26.91 2.46
N SER A 135 -4.94 27.94 3.06
CA SER A 135 -3.63 28.45 2.64
C SER A 135 -2.49 27.43 2.77
N GLU A 136 -2.71 26.33 3.51
CA GLU A 136 -1.73 25.28 3.76
C GLU A 136 -1.44 24.41 2.53
N ILE A 137 -2.28 24.46 1.48
CA ILE A 137 -2.06 23.69 0.24
C ILE A 137 -0.67 23.93 -0.37
N SER A 138 -0.14 25.14 -0.25
CA SER A 138 1.21 25.51 -0.71
C SER A 138 2.31 24.65 -0.08
N LYS A 139 2.10 24.19 1.16
CA LYS A 139 3.03 23.30 1.89
C LYS A 139 2.90 21.83 1.50
N LEU A 140 1.86 21.48 0.73
CA LEU A 140 1.60 20.12 0.26
C LEU A 140 2.13 19.86 -1.15
N THR A 141 2.91 20.79 -1.72
CA THR A 141 3.38 20.72 -3.12
C THR A 141 4.04 19.38 -3.46
N ASP A 142 4.88 18.84 -2.56
CA ASP A 142 5.56 17.56 -2.76
C ASP A 142 4.62 16.34 -2.74
N LEU A 143 3.39 16.52 -2.25
CA LEU A 143 2.34 15.50 -2.23
C LEU A 143 1.36 15.64 -3.40
N ILE A 144 1.54 16.62 -4.28
CA ILE A 144 0.68 16.85 -5.45
C ILE A 144 1.32 16.24 -6.69
N ASN A 145 0.57 15.36 -7.35
CA ASN A 145 0.84 14.89 -8.70
C ASN A 145 0.13 15.83 -9.70
N SER A 146 0.76 16.11 -10.85
CA SER A 146 0.12 16.89 -11.91
C SER A 146 -1.06 16.18 -12.57
N THR A 147 -1.15 14.87 -12.41
CA THR A 147 -2.15 13.96 -13.01
C THR A 147 -2.92 13.20 -11.93
N GLU A 148 -2.83 11.87 -11.88
CA GLU A 148 -3.54 11.03 -10.94
C GLU A 148 -2.84 10.95 -9.57
N PRO A 149 -3.59 11.00 -8.46
CA PRO A 149 -3.06 10.69 -7.13
C PRO A 149 -2.49 9.28 -7.06
N ASN A 150 -1.42 9.11 -6.29
CA ASN A 150 -0.84 7.82 -5.97
C ASN A 150 -0.50 7.73 -4.47
N THR A 151 0.16 6.65 -4.07
CA THR A 151 0.47 6.41 -2.66
C THR A 151 1.51 7.39 -2.10
N VAL A 152 2.36 7.99 -2.95
CA VAL A 152 3.38 8.97 -2.56
C VAL A 152 2.80 10.38 -2.65
N GLN A 153 2.36 10.75 -3.85
CA GLN A 153 1.70 12.01 -4.16
C GLN A 153 0.19 11.82 -4.07
N ILE A 154 -0.31 12.01 -2.85
CA ILE A 154 -1.69 11.66 -2.47
C ILE A 154 -2.76 12.57 -3.07
N LEU A 155 -2.37 13.68 -3.71
CA LEU A 155 -3.24 14.62 -4.39
C LEU A 155 -2.96 14.64 -5.90
N GLY A 156 -3.98 14.90 -6.70
CA GLY A 156 -3.88 14.95 -8.17
C GLY A 156 -5.12 15.58 -8.77
N THR A 157 -5.08 15.92 -10.06
CA THR A 157 -6.19 16.58 -10.78
C THR A 157 -7.12 15.62 -11.50
N LEU A 158 -6.74 14.34 -11.60
CA LEU A 158 -7.53 13.30 -12.26
C LEU A 158 -7.95 12.21 -11.27
N GLU A 159 -9.11 11.60 -11.51
CA GLU A 159 -9.55 10.42 -10.78
C GLU A 159 -8.63 9.23 -11.09
N ARG A 160 -8.32 8.42 -10.07
CA ARG A 160 -7.63 7.14 -10.26
C ARG A 160 -8.57 5.96 -10.03
N VAL A 161 -8.64 5.11 -11.03
CA VAL A 161 -9.42 3.86 -11.01
C VAL A 161 -8.47 2.68 -11.17
N SER A 162 -8.67 1.63 -10.39
CA SER A 162 -7.90 0.39 -10.55
C SER A 162 -8.24 -0.30 -11.88
N GLY A 163 -7.37 -1.19 -12.36
CA GLY A 163 -7.67 -2.01 -13.54
C GLY A 163 -8.91 -2.90 -13.42
N LYS A 164 -9.50 -3.04 -12.23
CA LYS A 164 -10.76 -3.77 -11.96
C LYS A 164 -11.99 -2.84 -11.84
N GLY A 165 -11.84 -1.53 -12.09
CA GLY A 165 -12.93 -0.56 -12.00
C GLY A 165 -13.17 0.05 -10.61
N THR A 166 -12.46 -0.40 -9.56
CA THR A 166 -12.56 0.19 -8.22
C THR A 166 -11.97 1.59 -8.20
N LYS A 167 -12.74 2.59 -7.76
CA LYS A 167 -12.26 3.95 -7.53
C LYS A 167 -11.30 3.98 -6.34
N LEU A 168 -10.08 4.47 -6.57
CA LEU A 168 -9.03 4.54 -5.55
C LEU A 168 -8.90 5.93 -4.92
N THR A 169 -9.60 6.90 -5.50
CA THR A 169 -9.57 8.30 -5.11
C THR A 169 -10.96 8.82 -4.77
N LYS A 170 -11.00 9.86 -3.94
CA LYS A 170 -12.21 10.65 -3.65
C LYS A 170 -11.99 12.09 -4.11
N ALA A 171 -12.99 12.67 -4.77
CA ALA A 171 -12.94 14.09 -5.12
C ALA A 171 -12.99 14.95 -3.85
N ILE A 172 -12.24 16.06 -3.83
CA ILE A 172 -12.34 17.07 -2.78
C ILE A 172 -13.26 18.16 -3.30
N ASP A 173 -14.44 18.27 -2.68
CA ASP A 173 -15.45 19.26 -3.04
C ASP A 173 -14.88 20.68 -3.02
N SER A 174 -15.33 21.50 -3.96
CA SER A 174 -14.86 22.89 -4.14
C SER A 174 -13.36 23.02 -4.48
N SER A 175 -12.74 21.95 -4.99
CA SER A 175 -11.36 21.98 -5.50
C SER A 175 -11.24 21.20 -6.81
N LYS A 176 -10.12 21.39 -7.51
CA LYS A 176 -9.76 20.58 -8.68
C LYS A 176 -9.08 19.25 -8.31
N TYR A 177 -8.94 18.96 -7.02
CA TYR A 177 -8.10 17.87 -6.54
C TYR A 177 -8.92 16.63 -6.17
N HIS A 178 -8.32 15.48 -6.46
CA HIS A 178 -8.70 14.18 -5.96
C HIS A 178 -7.66 13.74 -4.92
N VAL A 179 -8.09 13.05 -3.88
CA VAL A 179 -7.23 12.44 -2.87
C VAL A 179 -7.22 10.92 -3.00
N TYR A 180 -6.04 10.32 -2.94
CA TYR A 180 -5.91 8.85 -2.84
C TYR A 180 -6.39 8.39 -1.46
N VAL A 181 -7.38 7.49 -1.41
CA VAL A 181 -8.02 7.07 -0.14
C VAL A 181 -7.84 5.58 0.16
N ASN A 182 -7.37 4.78 -0.80
CA ASN A 182 -7.24 3.34 -0.63
C ASN A 182 -5.96 2.93 0.11
N PHE A 183 -5.76 3.48 1.31
CA PHE A 183 -4.65 3.13 2.21
C PHE A 183 -5.10 2.10 3.26
N SER A 184 -4.13 1.36 3.81
CA SER A 184 -4.27 0.62 5.07
C SER A 184 -4.29 1.57 6.27
N LYS A 185 -4.69 1.09 7.45
CA LYS A 185 -4.70 1.86 8.70
C LYS A 185 -3.30 2.44 9.01
N ASP A 186 -2.27 1.63 8.90
CA ASP A 186 -0.88 2.05 9.16
C ASP A 186 -0.37 3.07 8.14
N ALA A 187 -0.75 2.92 6.88
CA ALA A 187 -0.41 3.89 5.85
C ALA A 187 -1.09 5.24 6.11
N LEU A 188 -2.36 5.24 6.50
CA LEU A 188 -3.09 6.46 6.88
C LEU A 188 -2.42 7.16 8.07
N TYR A 189 -2.02 6.41 9.11
CA TYR A 189 -1.30 6.94 10.26
C TYR A 189 -0.04 7.68 9.84
N LYS A 190 0.82 7.04 9.03
CA LYS A 190 2.06 7.64 8.52
C LYS A 190 1.79 8.87 7.66
N LYS A 191 0.76 8.85 6.81
CA LYS A 191 0.40 9.99 5.96
C LYS A 191 -0.06 11.19 6.77
N ILE A 192 -0.87 10.97 7.82
CA ILE A 192 -1.29 12.04 8.72
C ILE A 192 -0.08 12.65 9.44
N GLN A 193 0.89 11.85 9.86
CA GLN A 193 2.14 12.36 10.45
C GLN A 193 2.96 13.22 9.46
N ILE A 194 3.04 12.80 8.19
CA ILE A 194 3.71 13.60 7.14
C ILE A 194 2.99 14.93 6.94
N LEU A 195 1.66 14.93 6.87
CA LEU A 195 0.86 16.16 6.77
C LEU A 195 1.08 17.09 7.97
N ALA A 196 1.15 16.53 9.18
CA ALA A 196 1.45 17.29 10.39
C ALA A 196 2.82 17.94 10.30
N HIS A 197 3.84 17.20 9.86
CA HIS A 197 5.19 17.72 9.67
C HIS A 197 5.24 18.85 8.63
N LEU A 198 4.67 18.65 7.44
CA LEU A 198 4.68 19.64 6.34
C LEU A 198 3.93 20.93 6.71
N THR A 199 2.84 20.82 7.46
CA THR A 199 2.03 21.98 7.88
C THR A 199 2.50 22.60 9.19
N ASN A 200 3.56 22.05 9.79
CA ASN A 200 4.08 22.43 11.10
C ASN A 200 3.03 22.38 12.22
N ASN A 201 2.15 21.37 12.15
CA ASN A 201 1.14 21.08 13.15
C ASN A 201 1.56 19.89 14.02
N LYS A 202 1.08 19.87 15.26
CA LYS A 202 1.10 18.65 16.08
C LYS A 202 -0.09 17.77 15.74
N VAL A 203 0.09 16.46 15.82
CA VAL A 203 -1.04 15.53 15.71
C VAL A 203 -1.06 14.57 16.90
N THR A 204 -2.24 14.39 17.48
CA THR A 204 -2.52 13.42 18.53
C THR A 204 -3.61 12.48 18.02
N PHE A 205 -3.34 11.18 18.07
CA PHE A 205 -4.29 10.14 17.72
C PHE A 205 -5.03 9.74 18.99
N GLU A 206 -6.24 10.27 19.18
CA GLU A 206 -7.02 10.08 20.41
C GLU A 206 -7.72 8.72 20.41
N ARG A 207 -8.34 8.35 19.29
CA ARG A 207 -8.97 7.05 19.05
C ARG A 207 -8.64 6.60 17.63
N TRP A 208 -7.53 5.86 17.49
CA TRP A 208 -7.01 5.33 16.22
C TRP A 208 -7.01 3.81 16.20
#